data_AF-A0AAN7QJ82-F1
#
_entry.id   AF-A0AAN7QJ82-F1
#
_cell.length_a   1.000
_cell.length_b   1.000
_cell.length_c   1.000
_cell.angle_alpha   90.00
_cell.angle_beta   90.00
_cell.angle_gamma   90.00
#
_symmetry.space_group_name_H-M   'P 1'
#
loop_
_entity.id
_entity.type
_entity.pdbx_description
1 polymer ?
#
loop_
_entity_poly.entity_id
_entity_poly.type
_entity_poly.pdbx_seq_one_letter_code
_entity_poly.pdbx_strand_id
1 'polypeptide(L)'
;MVWREPRCHLTDCYFCMTSTVGFSSKSKHTIQNPNIPSALRPVCHNDTLPIPEPPNTYTLEPEIDLKDSEPPPGASNDTFNDDEGYSADLVSREPHLLTQSELNDLVRDLQLPKTKSELLGSRLQQWNLLEKGVKISSYRTSKQP
;
A
#
# COMPACT_ATOMS: atom_id res chain seq x y z
N MET A 1 -8.74 -10.57 -22.76
CA MET A 1 -7.49 -11.18 -23.24
C MET A 1 -6.75 -11.72 -22.03
N VAL A 2 -6.16 -12.90 -22.11
CA VAL A 2 -5.55 -13.61 -20.97
C VAL A 2 -4.04 -13.73 -21.16
N TRP A 3 -3.26 -13.25 -20.20
CA TRP A 3 -1.80 -13.48 -20.13
C TRP A 3 -1.51 -14.90 -19.65
N ARG A 4 -0.35 -15.45 -20.01
CA ARG A 4 0.07 -16.79 -19.58
C ARG A 4 0.90 -16.69 -18.31
N GLU A 5 0.59 -17.54 -17.34
CA GLU A 5 1.34 -17.59 -16.08
C GLU A 5 2.77 -18.13 -16.30
N PRO A 6 3.79 -17.55 -15.65
CA PRO A 6 5.16 -18.07 -15.61
C PRO A 6 5.23 -19.51 -15.12
N ARG A 7 5.77 -20.43 -15.93
CA ARG A 7 5.93 -21.84 -15.52
C ARG A 7 7.03 -22.06 -14.48
N CYS A 8 8.12 -21.28 -14.54
CA CYS A 8 9.19 -21.30 -13.56
C CYS A 8 10.09 -20.06 -13.67
N HIS A 9 10.76 -19.71 -12.58
CA HIS A 9 11.67 -18.55 -12.53
C HIS A 9 12.95 -18.71 -13.37
N LEU A 10 13.35 -19.93 -13.71
CA LEU A 10 14.62 -20.21 -14.38
C LEU A 10 14.56 -20.10 -15.91
N THR A 11 13.44 -20.48 -16.54
CA THR A 11 13.34 -20.54 -18.02
C THR A 11 12.07 -19.90 -18.59
N ASP A 12 11.15 -19.42 -17.74
CA ASP A 12 9.89 -18.81 -18.18
C ASP A 12 9.47 -17.63 -17.28
N CYS A 13 10.43 -16.80 -16.88
CA CYS A 13 10.21 -15.57 -16.13
C CYS A 13 10.85 -14.37 -16.86
N TYR A 14 9.99 -13.50 -17.41
CA TYR A 14 10.41 -12.30 -18.16
C TYR A 14 11.34 -11.39 -17.33
N PHE A 15 10.96 -11.12 -16.09
CA PHE A 15 11.71 -10.25 -15.18
C PHE A 15 13.07 -10.85 -14.79
N CYS A 16 13.16 -12.18 -14.70
CA CYS A 16 14.37 -12.90 -14.30
C CYS A 16 15.41 -12.94 -15.44
N MET A 17 14.97 -13.00 -16.71
CA MET A 17 15.85 -13.10 -17.88
C MET A 17 16.13 -11.76 -18.58
N THR A 18 15.33 -10.72 -18.36
CA THR A 18 15.51 -9.41 -19.01
C THR A 18 16.42 -8.50 -18.18
N SER A 19 17.72 -8.47 -18.50
CA SER A 19 18.65 -7.56 -17.81
C SER A 19 18.35 -6.09 -18.17
N THR A 20 17.92 -5.33 -17.16
CA THR A 20 17.63 -3.88 -17.27
C THR A 20 18.77 -3.01 -16.69
N VAL A 21 19.78 -3.62 -16.08
CA VAL A 21 20.92 -2.92 -15.46
C VAL A 21 21.74 -2.19 -16.53
N GLY A 22 22.08 -0.92 -16.27
CA GLY A 22 22.84 -0.07 -17.19
C GLY A 22 22.00 0.61 -18.29
N PHE A 23 20.72 0.26 -18.45
CA PHE A 23 19.84 0.95 -19.39
C PHE A 23 19.22 2.20 -18.78
N SER A 24 19.12 3.25 -19.58
CA SER A 24 18.52 4.55 -19.22
C SER A 24 17.22 4.76 -19.97
N SER A 25 16.43 5.79 -19.61
CA SER A 25 15.24 6.16 -20.38
C SER A 25 15.53 6.46 -21.86
N LYS A 26 16.77 6.85 -22.20
CA LYS A 26 17.23 7.05 -23.59
C LYS A 26 17.60 5.73 -24.29
N SER A 27 18.24 4.78 -23.58
CA SER A 27 18.75 3.52 -24.15
C SER A 27 17.82 2.30 -23.98
N LYS A 28 16.74 2.39 -23.22
CA LYS A 28 15.77 1.28 -22.97
C LYS A 28 15.19 0.63 -24.24
N HIS A 29 15.23 1.32 -25.38
CA HIS A 29 14.77 0.80 -26.67
C HIS A 29 15.71 -0.27 -27.27
N THR A 30 16.93 -0.42 -26.72
CA THR A 30 17.92 -1.44 -27.12
C THR A 30 17.90 -2.70 -26.25
N ILE A 31 17.03 -2.75 -25.23
CA ILE A 31 16.84 -3.93 -24.38
C ILE A 31 16.28 -5.06 -25.25
N GLN A 32 17.02 -6.17 -25.33
CA GLN A 32 16.58 -7.37 -26.05
C GLN A 32 15.72 -8.21 -25.13
N ASN A 33 14.43 -8.28 -25.44
CA ASN A 33 13.44 -9.01 -24.65
C ASN A 33 13.44 -10.50 -25.05
N PRO A 34 13.51 -11.45 -24.10
CA PRO A 34 13.56 -12.87 -24.40
C PRO A 34 12.19 -13.37 -24.90
N ASN A 35 12.21 -14.19 -25.96
CA ASN A 35 10.99 -14.74 -26.58
C ASN A 35 10.50 -16.00 -25.81
N ILE A 36 9.73 -15.78 -24.75
CA ILE A 36 9.31 -16.81 -23.78
C ILE A 36 7.77 -16.86 -23.64
N PRO A 37 7.16 -18.02 -23.32
CA PRO A 37 5.71 -18.18 -23.40
C PRO A 37 4.92 -17.32 -22.39
N SER A 38 5.49 -16.96 -21.24
CA SER A 38 4.90 -15.99 -20.29
C SER A 38 4.88 -14.54 -20.81
N ALA A 39 5.83 -14.16 -21.67
CA ALA A 39 5.96 -12.81 -22.24
C ALA A 39 5.32 -12.65 -23.64
N LEU A 40 4.78 -13.74 -24.22
CA LEU A 40 4.07 -13.69 -25.49
C LEU A 40 2.75 -12.90 -25.37
N ARG A 41 2.25 -12.46 -26.52
CA ARG A 41 0.98 -11.72 -26.61
C ARG A 41 -0.17 -12.50 -25.94
N PRO A 42 -1.10 -11.81 -25.24
CA PRO A 42 -2.26 -12.45 -24.62
C PRO A 42 -3.07 -13.31 -25.58
N VAL A 43 -3.66 -14.37 -25.04
CA VAL A 43 -4.62 -15.22 -25.76
C VAL A 43 -5.99 -14.53 -25.75
N CYS A 44 -6.75 -14.67 -26.85
CA CYS A 44 -8.15 -14.29 -26.87
C CYS A 44 -8.98 -15.19 -25.95
N HIS A 45 -10.13 -14.69 -25.48
CA HIS A 45 -11.09 -15.54 -24.76
C HIS A 45 -11.73 -16.55 -25.72
N ASN A 46 -12.07 -17.72 -25.19
CA ASN A 46 -12.82 -18.79 -25.84
C ASN A 46 -13.54 -19.61 -24.76
N ASP A 47 -14.22 -20.69 -25.13
CA ASP A 47 -15.01 -21.51 -24.19
C ASP A 47 -14.17 -22.18 -23.09
N THR A 48 -12.85 -22.27 -23.28
CA THR A 48 -11.88 -22.78 -22.27
C THR A 48 -11.30 -21.67 -21.39
N LEU A 49 -11.36 -20.41 -21.85
CA LEU A 49 -10.84 -19.22 -21.17
C LEU A 49 -11.91 -18.12 -21.26
N PRO A 50 -13.05 -18.24 -20.54
CA PRO A 50 -14.12 -17.25 -20.57
C PRO A 50 -13.66 -15.88 -20.08
N ILE A 51 -14.48 -14.85 -20.31
CA ILE A 51 -14.28 -13.53 -19.72
C ILE A 51 -14.57 -13.64 -18.22
N PRO A 52 -13.65 -13.23 -17.31
CA PRO A 52 -13.95 -13.20 -15.88
C PRO A 52 -15.08 -12.23 -15.57
N GLU A 53 -16.12 -12.70 -14.89
CA GLU A 53 -17.17 -11.82 -14.37
C GLU A 53 -16.67 -11.07 -13.12
N PRO A 54 -16.98 -9.77 -12.97
CA PRO A 54 -16.59 -9.02 -11.77
C PRO A 54 -17.39 -9.52 -10.54
N PRO A 55 -16.78 -9.58 -9.35
CA PRO A 55 -17.50 -9.98 -8.14
C PRO A 55 -18.60 -8.97 -7.79
N ASN A 56 -19.80 -9.47 -7.53
CA ASN A 56 -20.99 -8.64 -7.24
C ASN A 56 -20.89 -7.82 -5.95
N THR A 57 -19.98 -8.16 -5.05
CA THR A 57 -19.73 -7.48 -3.77
C THR A 57 -18.24 -7.44 -3.47
N TYR A 58 -17.71 -6.25 -3.22
CA TYR A 58 -16.34 -6.04 -2.73
C TYR A 58 -16.29 -6.16 -1.21
N THR A 59 -16.17 -7.40 -0.72
CA THR A 59 -15.91 -7.66 0.70
C THR A 59 -14.49 -7.19 1.04
N LEU A 60 -14.37 -6.23 1.96
CA LEU A 60 -13.09 -5.86 2.54
C LEU A 60 -12.72 -6.90 3.61
N GLU A 61 -12.02 -7.95 3.19
CA GLU A 61 -11.38 -8.86 4.15
C GLU A 61 -10.34 -8.08 4.98
N PRO A 62 -10.34 -8.19 6.31
CA PRO A 62 -9.35 -7.52 7.13
C PRO A 62 -7.97 -8.12 6.88
N GLU A 63 -6.93 -7.28 6.83
CA GLU A 63 -5.55 -7.71 6.66
C GLU A 63 -5.11 -8.55 7.87
N ILE A 64 -5.13 -9.88 7.72
CA ILE A 64 -4.58 -10.81 8.70
C ILE A 64 -3.04 -10.74 8.65
N ASP A 65 -2.45 -10.12 9.67
CA ASP A 65 -0.98 -10.01 9.84
C ASP A 65 -0.37 -11.39 10.12
N LEU A 66 -0.15 -12.15 9.04
CA LEU A 66 0.40 -13.51 9.05
C LEU A 66 1.87 -13.50 9.46
N LYS A 67 2.12 -13.61 10.77
CA LYS A 67 3.47 -13.76 11.32
C LYS A 67 3.94 -15.22 11.40
N ASP A 68 5.27 -15.30 11.29
CA ASP A 68 6.12 -16.47 11.07
C ASP A 68 6.20 -17.45 12.28
N SER A 69 6.87 -18.59 12.08
CA SER A 69 6.92 -19.79 12.96
C SER A 69 8.18 -19.82 13.89
N GLU A 70 8.45 -20.81 14.76
CA GLU A 70 7.88 -22.15 14.99
C GLU A 70 7.75 -22.47 16.53
N PRO A 71 8.06 -23.64 17.18
CA PRO A 71 7.29 -24.07 18.37
C PRO A 71 8.11 -24.23 19.67
N PRO A 72 7.42 -24.56 20.78
CA PRO A 72 7.83 -25.72 21.58
C PRO A 72 6.68 -26.71 21.86
N PRO A 73 6.95 -27.96 22.27
CA PRO A 73 5.99 -29.06 22.14
C PRO A 73 5.14 -29.35 23.38
N GLY A 74 3.88 -29.73 23.15
CA GLY A 74 3.18 -30.75 23.93
C GLY A 74 2.42 -30.31 25.19
N ALA A 75 1.15 -29.91 25.01
CA ALA A 75 0.09 -30.12 26.00
C ALA A 75 -1.22 -30.47 25.27
N SER A 76 -2.05 -31.31 25.87
CA SER A 76 -3.37 -31.71 25.36
C SER A 76 -4.49 -31.01 26.13
N ASN A 77 -5.71 -31.09 25.60
CA ASN A 77 -6.97 -30.68 26.26
C ASN A 77 -7.15 -29.15 26.34
N ASP A 78 -8.36 -28.62 26.56
CA ASP A 78 -9.66 -29.01 26.04
C ASP A 78 -10.60 -27.81 26.19
N THR A 79 -11.62 -27.72 25.33
CA THR A 79 -12.96 -27.16 25.59
C THR A 79 -13.09 -26.01 26.63
N PHE A 80 -13.56 -24.83 26.21
CA PHE A 80 -14.93 -24.33 26.51
C PHE A 80 -15.18 -22.99 25.79
N ASN A 81 -16.39 -22.80 25.28
CA ASN A 81 -16.85 -21.49 24.83
C ASN A 81 -17.20 -20.66 26.06
N ASP A 82 -16.69 -19.43 26.15
CA ASP A 82 -17.45 -18.34 26.75
C ASP A 82 -17.61 -17.26 25.68
N ASP A 83 -18.86 -17.01 25.29
CA ASP A 83 -19.24 -15.95 24.35
C ASP A 83 -19.31 -14.64 25.12
N GLU A 84 -18.15 -14.16 25.61
CA GLU A 84 -18.03 -12.79 26.11
C GLU A 84 -18.18 -11.85 24.91
N GLY A 85 -19.43 -11.54 24.59
CA GLY A 85 -19.84 -10.88 23.36
C GLY A 85 -19.04 -9.59 23.15
N TYR A 86 -18.06 -9.66 22.25
CA TYR A 86 -17.14 -8.58 21.98
C TYR A 86 -17.96 -7.39 21.47
N SER A 87 -18.18 -6.42 22.35
CA SER A 87 -19.01 -5.26 22.04
C SER A 87 -18.33 -4.52 20.90
N ALA A 88 -18.87 -4.72 19.70
CA ALA A 88 -18.55 -3.95 18.52
C ALA A 88 -19.14 -2.56 18.70
N ASP A 89 -18.56 -1.81 19.65
CA ASP A 89 -18.74 -0.37 19.74
C ASP A 89 -18.31 0.19 18.39
N LEU A 90 -19.29 0.63 17.62
CA LEU A 90 -19.10 1.15 16.27
C LEU A 90 -18.55 2.57 16.36
N VAL A 91 -17.38 2.71 17.02
CA VAL A 91 -16.52 3.88 16.99
C VAL A 91 -16.45 4.30 15.52
N SER A 92 -16.96 5.49 15.24
CA SER A 92 -17.16 5.91 13.86
C SER A 92 -15.85 5.82 13.11
N ARG A 93 -15.86 5.11 11.97
CA ARG A 93 -14.78 5.18 10.95
C ARG A 93 -14.82 6.53 10.23
N GLU A 94 -14.94 7.60 11.00
CA GLU A 94 -14.71 8.97 10.55
C GLU A 94 -13.21 9.08 10.24
N PRO A 95 -12.83 9.62 9.06
CA PRO A 95 -11.42 9.68 8.69
C PRO A 95 -10.66 10.59 9.67
N HIS A 96 -9.57 10.08 10.24
CA HIS A 96 -8.75 10.81 11.21
C HIS A 96 -8.24 12.13 10.59
N LEU A 97 -8.77 13.25 11.08
CA LEU A 97 -8.37 14.59 10.65
C LEU A 97 -7.17 15.05 11.48
N LEU A 98 -6.07 15.36 10.80
CA LEU A 98 -4.82 15.73 11.45
C LEU A 98 -4.99 17.02 12.24
N THR A 99 -4.75 16.94 13.55
CA THR A 99 -4.82 18.08 14.47
C THR A 99 -3.65 19.04 14.28
N GLN A 100 -3.74 20.24 14.86
CA GLN A 100 -2.65 21.22 14.86
C GLN A 100 -1.37 20.68 15.52
N SER A 101 -1.50 19.84 16.55
CA SER A 101 -0.40 19.15 17.25
C SER A 101 0.33 18.19 16.32
N GLU A 102 -0.39 17.25 15.72
CA GLU A 102 0.20 16.23 14.85
C GLU A 102 0.83 16.83 13.59
N LEU A 103 0.25 17.90 13.02
CA LEU A 103 0.87 18.64 11.93
C LEU A 103 2.19 19.32 12.36
N ASN A 104 2.26 19.84 13.59
CA ASN A 104 3.48 20.45 14.11
C ASN A 104 4.56 19.40 14.39
N ASP A 105 4.18 18.24 14.93
CA ASP A 105 5.11 17.16 15.26
C ASP A 105 5.62 16.44 14.00
N LEU A 106 4.76 16.19 13.01
CA LEU A 106 5.16 15.73 11.67
C LEU A 106 6.18 16.69 11.00
N VAL A 107 6.01 18.00 11.19
CA VAL A 107 6.97 19.01 10.70
C VAL A 107 8.30 19.00 11.47
N ARG A 108 8.28 18.64 12.76
CA ARG A 108 9.50 18.49 13.60
C ARG A 108 10.26 17.22 13.24
N ASP A 109 9.58 16.09 13.14
CA ASP A 109 10.19 14.77 12.92
C ASP A 109 10.80 14.66 11.52
N LEU A 110 10.10 15.19 10.51
CA LEU A 110 10.63 15.34 9.14
C LEU A 110 11.59 16.53 8.98
N GLN A 111 11.86 17.27 10.06
CA GLN A 111 12.80 18.42 10.13
C GLN A 111 12.61 19.43 8.99
N LEU A 112 11.35 19.72 8.63
CA LEU A 112 11.06 20.46 7.41
C LEU A 112 11.41 21.96 7.55
N PRO A 113 12.14 22.55 6.58
CA PRO A 113 12.32 23.99 6.52
C PRO A 113 10.96 24.66 6.24
N LYS A 114 10.76 25.86 6.81
CA LYS A 114 9.47 26.58 6.84
C LYS A 114 8.67 26.52 5.52
N THR A 115 9.31 26.77 4.38
CA THR A 115 8.66 26.77 3.05
C THR A 115 8.12 25.40 2.63
N LYS A 116 8.77 24.30 3.04
CA LYS A 116 8.25 22.94 2.82
C LYS A 116 7.14 22.59 3.81
N SER A 117 7.22 23.07 5.05
CA SER A 117 6.18 22.89 6.07
C SER A 117 4.86 23.58 5.67
N GLU A 118 4.95 24.81 5.16
CA GLU A 118 3.79 25.57 4.67
C GLU A 118 3.19 24.92 3.41
N LEU A 119 4.02 24.40 2.51
CA LEU A 119 3.57 23.63 1.35
C LEU A 119 2.88 22.31 1.75
N LEU A 120 3.42 21.58 2.72
CA LEU A 120 2.82 20.34 3.25
C LEU A 120 1.44 20.61 3.84
N GLY A 121 1.33 21.60 4.75
CA GLY A 121 0.04 21.99 5.33
C GLY A 121 -0.98 22.44 4.28
N SER A 122 -0.54 23.16 3.25
CA SER A 122 -1.40 23.56 2.12
C SER A 122 -1.92 22.35 1.31
N ARG A 123 -1.10 21.31 1.11
CA ARG A 123 -1.56 20.08 0.43
C ARG A 123 -2.50 19.25 1.30
N LEU A 124 -2.21 19.08 2.58
CA LEU A 124 -3.10 18.38 3.52
C LEU A 124 -4.47 19.07 3.64
N GLN A 125 -4.49 20.41 3.62
CA GLN A 125 -5.74 21.17 3.55
C GLN A 125 -6.51 20.95 2.24
N GLN A 126 -5.83 20.94 1.09
CA GLN A 126 -6.45 20.65 -0.21
C GLN A 126 -7.05 19.24 -0.31
N TRP A 127 -6.50 18.28 0.45
CA TRP A 127 -7.02 16.92 0.55
C TRP A 127 -8.10 16.74 1.63
N ASN A 128 -8.47 17.80 2.36
CA ASN A 128 -9.39 17.77 3.51
C ASN A 128 -8.93 16.83 4.64
N LEU A 129 -7.62 16.67 4.83
CA LEU A 129 -7.01 15.82 5.87
C LEU A 129 -6.62 16.60 7.14
N LEU A 130 -7.00 17.88 7.25
CA LEU A 130 -6.77 18.71 8.43
C LEU A 130 -8.09 19.03 9.13
N GLU A 131 -8.04 19.15 10.46
CA GLU A 131 -9.17 19.62 11.26
C GLU A 131 -9.59 21.08 10.90
N LYS A 132 -10.87 21.41 11.09
CA LYS A 132 -11.47 22.72 10.79
C LYS A 132 -10.95 23.83 11.73
N GLY A 133 -9.79 24.39 11.40
CA GLY A 133 -9.18 25.51 12.13
C GLY A 133 -7.65 25.47 12.20
N VAL A 134 -7.02 24.38 11.75
CA VAL A 134 -5.57 24.22 11.71
C VAL A 134 -4.91 25.34 10.90
N LYS A 135 -3.87 25.95 11.47
CA LYS A 135 -3.13 27.07 10.89
C LYS A 135 -1.83 26.57 10.28
N ILE A 136 -1.71 26.79 8.97
CA ILE A 136 -0.52 26.44 8.17
C ILE A 136 0.63 27.43 8.41
N SER A 137 0.33 28.66 8.86
CA SER A 137 1.30 29.75 9.01
C SER A 137 1.98 29.77 10.39
N SER A 138 3.30 29.52 10.40
CA SER A 138 4.13 29.64 11.61
C SER A 138 4.73 31.05 11.75
N TYR A 139 4.19 31.81 12.70
CA TYR A 139 4.74 33.09 13.17
C TYR A 139 5.58 32.86 14.43
N ARG A 140 6.90 32.75 14.28
CA ARG A 140 7.83 32.73 15.41
C ARG A 140 8.02 34.16 15.95
N THR A 141 7.19 34.56 16.90
CA THR A 141 7.38 35.81 17.66
C THR A 141 8.51 35.64 18.67
N SER A 142 9.76 35.80 18.20
CA SER A 142 10.94 35.81 19.06
C SER A 142 10.85 36.96 20.06
N LYS A 143 10.49 36.65 21.30
CA LYS A 143 10.69 37.52 22.46
C LYS A 143 12.21 37.62 22.68
N GLN A 144 12.80 38.73 22.26
CA GLN A 144 14.18 39.06 22.64
C GLN A 144 14.22 39.41 24.13
N PRO A 145 15.17 38.87 24.90
CA PRO A 145 15.61 39.47 26.16
C PRO A 145 16.47 40.72 25.90
#